data_AF-A0A3A3D4Q1-F1
#
_entry.id   AF-A0A3A3D4Q1-F1
#
_cell.length_a   1.000
_cell.length_b   1.000
_cell.length_c   1.000
_cell.angle_alpha   90.00
_cell.angle_beta   90.00
_cell.angle_gamma   90.00
#
_symmetry.space_group_name_H-M   'P 1'
#
loop_
_entity.id
_entity.type
_entity.pdbx_description
1 polymer ?
#
loop_
_entity_poly.entity_id
_entity_poly.type
_entity_poly.pdbx_seq_one_letter_code
_entity_poly.pdbx_strand_id
1 'polypeptide(L)'
;MKFVRWLLGRIILLLDFIFTPSSKKRSPEQQNMLDMQTAQFKLYQFKACPFCVKVRRAIKREGLNIETRDAKANDQYRQELAEQGGKVKVPCLRIEQNNKVTWLYESSDIVSYLQKLDNAA
;
A
#
# COMPACT_ATOMS: atom_id res chain seq x y z
N MET A 1 -25.28 -10.11 15.94
CA MET A 1 -23.94 -9.46 15.91
C MET A 1 -23.06 -9.79 14.69
N LYS A 2 -23.21 -10.94 14.00
CA LYS A 2 -22.42 -11.28 12.80
C LYS A 2 -22.92 -10.58 11.51
N PHE A 3 -24.24 -10.45 11.36
CA PHE A 3 -24.85 -9.83 10.18
C PHE A 3 -24.49 -8.35 10.03
N VAL A 4 -24.50 -7.58 11.13
CA VAL A 4 -24.11 -6.16 11.14
C VAL A 4 -22.65 -5.98 10.70
N ARG A 5 -21.72 -6.79 11.23
CA ARG A 5 -20.31 -6.76 10.81
C ARG A 5 -20.11 -7.13 9.34
N TRP A 6 -20.88 -8.10 8.84
CA TRP A 6 -20.85 -8.51 7.44
C TRP A 6 -21.38 -7.40 6.50
N LEU A 7 -22.50 -6.76 6.87
CA LEU A 7 -23.09 -5.67 6.10
C LEU A 7 -22.19 -4.43 6.11
N LEU A 8 -21.65 -4.03 7.27
CA LEU A 8 -20.70 -2.92 7.39
C LEU A 8 -19.45 -3.16 6.54
N GLY A 9 -18.92 -4.39 6.53
CA GLY A 9 -17.79 -4.75 5.68
C GLY A 9 -18.08 -4.54 4.20
N ARG A 10 -19.27 -4.93 3.73
CA ARG A 10 -19.70 -4.75 2.33
C ARG A 10 -19.90 -3.29 1.96
N ILE A 11 -20.51 -2.49 2.84
CA ILE A 11 -20.67 -1.04 2.63
C ILE A 11 -19.31 -0.37 2.52
N ILE A 12 -18.36 -0.68 3.40
CA ILE A 12 -17.00 -0.13 3.35
C ILE A 12 -16.31 -0.47 2.03
N LEU A 13 -16.42 -1.71 1.53
CA LEU A 13 -15.83 -2.12 0.25
C LEU A 13 -16.48 -1.40 -0.94
N LEU A 14 -17.82 -1.25 -0.95
CA LEU A 14 -18.55 -0.52 -1.98
C LEU A 14 -18.14 0.97 -2.00
N LEU A 15 -18.09 1.62 -0.84
CA LEU A 15 -17.64 3.01 -0.72
C LEU A 15 -16.18 3.15 -1.13
N ASP A 16 -15.31 2.19 -0.81
CA ASP A 16 -13.91 2.24 -1.24
C ASP A 16 -13.79 2.21 -2.76
N PHE A 17 -14.59 1.38 -3.43
CA PHE A 17 -14.66 1.31 -4.87
C PHE A 17 -15.19 2.60 -5.51
N ILE A 18 -16.34 3.10 -5.06
CA ILE A 18 -17.00 4.30 -5.63
C ILE A 18 -16.12 5.56 -5.46
N PHE A 19 -15.49 5.73 -4.29
CA PHE A 19 -14.70 6.92 -3.98
C PHE A 19 -13.19 6.72 -4.23
N THR A 20 -12.84 5.83 -5.16
CA THR A 20 -11.43 5.60 -5.49
C THR A 20 -10.87 6.79 -6.29
N PRO A 21 -9.71 7.38 -5.92
CA PRO A 21 -9.14 8.51 -6.65
C PRO A 21 -8.66 8.14 -8.05
N SER A 22 -8.63 9.11 -8.96
CA SER A 22 -7.88 9.01 -10.22
C SER A 22 -6.37 9.10 -9.96
N SER A 23 -5.59 8.42 -10.78
CA SER A 23 -4.14 8.57 -10.84
C SER A 23 -3.75 9.90 -11.48
N LYS A 24 -2.60 10.46 -11.07
CA LYS A 24 -1.94 11.57 -11.76
C LYS A 24 -1.57 11.17 -13.20
N LYS A 25 -1.65 12.12 -14.13
CA LYS A 25 -1.26 11.92 -15.53
C LYS A 25 0.20 12.35 -15.72
N ARG A 26 0.99 11.52 -16.41
CA ARG A 26 2.42 11.75 -16.71
C ARG A 26 2.72 11.37 -18.16
N SER A 27 3.90 11.75 -18.64
CA SER A 27 4.44 11.19 -19.88
C SER A 27 4.68 9.67 -19.72
N PRO A 28 4.61 8.89 -20.81
CA PRO A 28 4.90 7.45 -20.76
C PRO A 28 6.27 7.12 -20.16
N GLU A 29 7.28 7.94 -20.47
CA GLU A 29 8.66 7.75 -20.02
C GLU A 29 8.76 7.89 -18.49
N GLN A 30 8.20 8.97 -17.94
CA GLN A 30 8.18 9.20 -16.48
C GLN A 30 7.39 8.11 -15.74
N GLN A 31 6.26 7.68 -16.31
CA GLN A 31 5.46 6.61 -15.71
C GLN A 31 6.24 5.29 -15.68
N ASN A 32 6.93 4.94 -16.77
CA ASN A 32 7.76 3.74 -16.84
C ASN A 32 8.90 3.76 -15.81
N MET A 33 9.54 4.92 -15.61
CA MET A 33 10.59 5.08 -14.59
C MET A 33 10.05 4.84 -13.17
N LEU A 34 8.90 5.43 -12.84
CA LEU A 34 8.23 5.21 -11.56
C LEU A 34 7.79 3.76 -11.39
N ASP A 35 7.22 3.14 -12.41
CA ASP A 35 6.76 1.76 -12.35
C ASP A 35 7.92 0.79 -12.13
N MET A 36 9.06 0.98 -12.80
CA MET A 36 10.27 0.19 -12.57
C MET A 36 10.78 0.35 -11.13
N GLN A 37 10.77 1.57 -10.62
CA GLN A 37 11.20 1.86 -9.25
C GLN A 37 10.26 1.24 -8.21
N THR A 38 8.95 1.34 -8.40
CA THR A 38 7.96 0.92 -7.41
C THR A 38 7.60 -0.56 -7.52
N ALA A 39 7.92 -1.23 -8.64
CA ALA A 39 7.75 -2.67 -8.82
C ALA A 39 8.49 -3.50 -7.76
N GLN A 40 9.55 -2.95 -7.16
CA GLN A 40 10.30 -3.60 -6.07
C GLN A 40 9.68 -3.36 -4.68
N PHE A 41 8.65 -2.50 -4.59
CA PHE A 41 8.01 -2.16 -3.32
C PHE A 41 6.85 -3.09 -3.02
N LYS A 42 6.65 -3.39 -1.74
CA LYS A 42 5.55 -4.23 -1.26
C LYS A 42 4.84 -3.57 -0.09
N LEU A 43 3.52 -3.41 -0.19
CA LEU A 43 2.67 -2.92 0.89
C LEU A 43 2.07 -4.09 1.67
N TYR A 44 2.53 -4.31 2.90
CA TYR A 44 1.86 -5.21 3.84
C TYR A 44 0.67 -4.52 4.46
N GLN A 45 -0.48 -5.18 4.38
CA GLN A 45 -1.75 -4.60 4.75
C GLN A 45 -2.74 -5.62 5.29
N PHE A 46 -3.82 -5.12 5.87
CA PHE A 46 -5.08 -5.84 6.00
C PHE A 46 -6.15 -5.17 5.14
N LYS A 47 -6.92 -5.94 4.37
CA LYS A 47 -7.93 -5.40 3.42
C LYS A 47 -8.87 -4.37 4.05
N ALA A 48 -9.39 -4.67 5.23
CA ALA A 48 -10.38 -3.85 5.96
C ALA A 48 -9.77 -2.80 6.91
N CYS A 49 -8.45 -2.59 6.92
CA CYS A 49 -7.83 -1.60 7.79
C CYS A 49 -7.94 -0.18 7.19
N PRO A 50 -8.49 0.82 7.92
CA PRO A 50 -8.66 2.18 7.40
C PRO A 50 -7.33 2.86 7.07
N PHE A 51 -6.29 2.60 7.86
CA PHE A 51 -4.94 3.12 7.59
C PHE A 51 -4.32 2.47 6.34
N CYS A 52 -4.61 1.20 6.06
CA CYS A 52 -4.19 0.54 4.82
C CYS A 52 -4.95 1.11 3.61
N VAL A 53 -6.26 1.36 3.74
CA VAL A 53 -7.06 2.05 2.71
C VAL A 53 -6.45 3.42 2.38
N LYS A 54 -6.07 4.21 3.40
CA LYS A 54 -5.41 5.51 3.22
C LYS A 54 -4.16 5.39 2.34
N VAL A 55 -3.29 4.42 2.61
CA VAL A 55 -2.07 4.18 1.84
C VAL A 55 -2.39 3.70 0.42
N ARG A 56 -3.29 2.72 0.24
CA ARG A 56 -3.70 2.25 -1.09
C ARG A 56 -4.26 3.36 -1.97
N ARG A 57 -5.06 4.27 -1.39
CA ARG A 57 -5.57 5.44 -2.10
C ARG A 57 -4.46 6.40 -2.51
N ALA A 58 -3.43 6.57 -1.68
CA ALA A 58 -2.25 7.35 -2.05
C ALA A 58 -1.48 6.68 -3.19
N ILE A 59 -1.20 5.37 -3.11
CA ILE A 59 -0.57 4.59 -4.19
C ILE A 59 -1.31 4.79 -5.51
N LYS A 60 -2.65 4.65 -5.50
CA LYS A 60 -3.46 4.83 -6.70
C LYS A 60 -3.46 6.29 -7.18
N ARG A 61 -3.60 7.27 -6.29
CA ARG A 61 -3.55 8.70 -6.66
C ARG A 61 -2.22 9.07 -7.32
N GLU A 62 -1.12 8.57 -6.77
CA GLU A 62 0.22 8.76 -7.31
C GLU A 62 0.48 7.88 -8.54
N GLY A 63 -0.43 6.96 -8.90
CA GLY A 63 -0.28 6.08 -10.05
C GLY A 63 0.90 5.12 -9.94
N LEU A 64 1.23 4.65 -8.74
CA LEU A 64 2.39 3.81 -8.47
C LEU A 64 2.03 2.33 -8.59
N ASN A 65 2.87 1.55 -9.26
CA ASN A 65 2.73 0.10 -9.34
C ASN A 65 3.41 -0.58 -8.13
N ILE A 66 2.63 -0.91 -7.10
CA ILE A 66 3.12 -1.51 -5.85
C ILE A 66 2.31 -2.77 -5.52
N GLU A 67 3.01 -3.88 -5.27
CA GLU A 67 2.39 -5.14 -4.86
C GLU A 67 1.77 -5.00 -3.45
N THR A 68 0.53 -5.47 -3.26
CA THR A 68 -0.10 -5.50 -1.93
C THR A 68 -0.13 -6.92 -1.35
N ARG A 69 0.34 -7.08 -0.13
CA ARG A 69 0.43 -8.36 0.60
C ARG A 69 -0.50 -8.35 1.80
N ASP A 70 -1.49 -9.24 1.80
CA ASP A 70 -2.45 -9.35 2.91
C ASP A 70 -1.92 -10.29 4.00
N ALA A 71 -1.29 -9.71 5.04
CA ALA A 71 -0.73 -10.44 6.17
C ALA A 71 -1.78 -10.99 7.15
N LYS A 72 -3.08 -10.77 6.89
CA LYS A 72 -4.17 -11.42 7.63
C LYS A 72 -4.67 -12.70 6.96
N ALA A 73 -4.62 -12.74 5.63
CA ALA A 73 -5.12 -13.87 4.85
C ALA A 73 -4.02 -14.87 4.46
N ASN A 74 -2.75 -14.48 4.58
CA ASN A 74 -1.61 -15.30 4.20
C ASN A 74 -0.56 -15.31 5.33
N ASP A 75 -0.34 -16.49 5.90
CA ASP A 75 0.60 -16.68 7.01
C ASP A 75 2.07 -16.46 6.61
N GLN A 76 2.43 -16.74 5.36
CA GLN A 76 3.78 -16.48 4.85
C GLN A 76 4.10 -14.98 4.87
N TYR A 77 3.17 -14.13 4.42
CA TYR A 77 3.35 -12.67 4.49
C TYR A 77 3.35 -12.15 5.92
N ARG A 78 2.57 -12.79 6.80
CA ARG A 78 2.57 -12.48 8.22
C ARG A 78 3.92 -12.79 8.87
N GLN A 79 4.48 -13.94 8.55
CA GLN A 79 5.78 -14.39 9.05
C GLN A 79 6.91 -13.51 8.52
N GLU A 80 6.93 -13.22 7.22
CA GLU A 80 7.90 -12.32 6.60
C GLU A 80 7.88 -10.93 7.27
N LEU A 81 6.68 -10.38 7.54
CA LEU A 81 6.53 -9.11 8.25
C LEU A 81 7.01 -9.18 9.70
N ALA A 82 6.82 -10.32 10.38
CA ALA A 82 7.28 -10.53 11.75
C ALA A 82 8.81 -10.61 11.82
N GLU A 83 9.42 -11.40 10.94
CA GLU A 83 10.85 -11.71 10.94
C GLU A 83 11.69 -10.58 10.36
N GLN A 84 11.27 -10.03 9.22
CA GLN A 84 12.05 -9.03 8.48
C GLN A 84 11.62 -7.60 8.79
N GLY A 85 10.32 -7.36 8.96
CA GLY A 85 9.80 -6.06 9.39
C GLY A 85 9.95 -5.82 10.90
N GLY A 86 10.21 -6.88 11.68
CA GLY A 86 10.40 -6.85 13.12
C GLY A 86 9.11 -6.85 13.94
N LYS A 87 7.95 -6.56 13.33
CA LYS A 87 6.63 -6.66 13.98
C LYS A 87 5.49 -6.78 13.00
N VAL A 88 4.48 -7.57 13.37
CA VAL A 88 3.20 -7.70 12.65
C VAL A 88 2.33 -6.47 12.89
N LYS A 89 2.72 -5.34 12.30
CA LYS A 89 1.97 -4.07 12.31
C LYS A 89 1.73 -3.62 10.87
N VAL A 90 0.52 -3.17 10.57
CA VAL A 90 0.14 -2.64 9.24
C VAL A 90 -0.46 -1.23 9.35
N PRO A 91 -0.40 -0.39 8.31
CA PRO A 91 0.33 -0.61 7.05
C PRO A 91 1.85 -0.59 7.25
N CYS A 92 2.55 -1.37 6.45
CA CYS A 92 4.02 -1.37 6.39
C CYS A 92 4.45 -1.44 4.93
N LEU A 93 5.30 -0.52 4.50
CA LEU A 93 5.87 -0.48 3.16
C LEU A 93 7.30 -1.03 3.21
N ARG A 94 7.53 -2.14 2.50
CA ARG A 94 8.87 -2.65 2.22
C ARG A 94 9.38 -1.97 0.95
N ILE A 95 10.48 -1.25 1.08
CA ILE A 95 11.15 -0.50 0.03
C ILE A 95 12.44 -1.24 -0.29
N GLU A 96 12.60 -1.69 -1.52
CA GLU A 96 13.82 -2.32 -2.00
C GLU A 96 14.44 -1.46 -3.10
N GLN A 97 15.61 -0.89 -2.82
CA GLN A 97 16.34 0.00 -3.71
C GLN A 97 17.84 -0.18 -3.51
N ASN A 98 18.62 -0.21 -4.60
CA ASN A 98 20.08 -0.31 -4.55
C ASN A 98 20.58 -1.45 -3.63
N ASN A 99 19.95 -2.62 -3.73
CA ASN A 99 20.24 -3.81 -2.89
C ASN A 99 20.05 -3.61 -1.38
N LYS A 100 19.37 -2.53 -0.96
CA LYS A 100 19.02 -2.26 0.43
C LYS A 100 17.50 -2.38 0.61
N VAL A 101 17.12 -3.10 1.66
CA VAL A 101 15.72 -3.25 2.07
C VAL A 101 15.46 -2.36 3.28
N THR A 102 14.44 -1.50 3.17
CA THR A 102 13.98 -0.62 4.25
C THR A 102 12.51 -0.88 4.52
N TRP A 103 12.14 -0.90 5.80
CA TRP A 103 10.77 -1.11 6.25
C TRP A 103 10.22 0.18 6.85
N LEU A 104 9.25 0.78 6.17
CA LEU A 104 8.62 2.01 6.59
C LEU A 104 7.24 1.72 7.20
N TYR A 105 7.09 2.12 8.46
CA TYR A 105 5.83 2.04 9.20
C TYR A 105 5.14 3.41 9.23
N GLU A 106 3.97 3.45 9.86
CA GLU A 106 3.11 4.63 9.99
C GLU A 106 2.49 5.10 8.67
N SER A 107 1.15 5.10 8.65
CA SER A 107 0.40 5.40 7.42
C SER A 107 0.66 6.80 6.87
N SER A 108 0.95 7.78 7.72
CA SER A 108 1.24 9.15 7.28
C SER A 108 2.62 9.23 6.64
N ASP A 109 3.63 8.61 7.26
CA ASP A 109 5.01 8.61 6.75
C ASP A 109 5.10 7.88 5.41
N ILE A 110 4.40 6.74 5.30
CA ILE A 110 4.29 6.01 4.03
C ILE A 110 3.66 6.89 2.95
N VAL A 111 2.55 7.58 3.23
CA VAL A 111 1.92 8.47 2.25
C VAL A 111 2.85 9.61 1.85
N SER A 112 3.50 10.25 2.81
CA SER A 112 4.46 11.33 2.54
C SER A 112 5.66 10.85 1.73
N TYR A 113 6.15 9.63 1.97
CA TYR A 113 7.20 9.02 1.18
C TYR A 113 6.75 8.81 -0.27
N LEU A 114 5.60 8.18 -0.48
CA LEU A 114 5.05 7.92 -1.83
C LEU A 114 4.81 9.21 -2.63
N GLN A 115 4.36 10.27 -1.97
CA GLN A 115 4.17 11.59 -2.60
C GLN A 115 5.47 12.27 -2.98
N LYS A 116 6.56 12.03 -2.23
CA LYS A 116 7.88 12.58 -2.56
C LYS A 116 8.54 11.88 -3.75
N LEU A 117 8.23 10.61 -3.99
CA LEU A 117 8.72 9.87 -5.15
C LEU A 117 8.28 10.53 -6.46
N ASP A 118 7.03 11.00 -6.50
CA ASP A 118 6.49 11.71 -7.67
C ASP A 118 7.24 13.01 -7.95
N ASN A 119 7.60 13.76 -6.91
CA ASN A 119 8.30 15.04 -7.08
C ASN A 119 9.77 14.88 -7.49
N ALA A 120 10.30 13.66 -7.43
CA ALA A 120 11.70 13.34 -7.74
C ALA A 120 11.88 12.66 -9.10
N ALA A 121 10.77 12.34 -9.80
CA ALA A 121 10.73 11.71 -11.13
C ALA A 121 10.24 12.69 -12.21
#